data_AF-M4UPI4-F1
#
_entry.id   AF-M4UPI4-F1
#
_cell.length_a   1.000
_cell.length_b   1.000
_cell.length_c   1.000
_cell.angle_alpha   90.00
_cell.angle_beta   90.00
_cell.angle_gamma   90.00
#
_symmetry.space_group_name_H-M   'P 1'
#
loop_
_entity.id
_entity.type
_entity.pdbx_description
1 polymer ?
#
loop_
_entity_poly.entity_id
_entity_poly.type
_entity_poly.pdbx_seq_one_letter_code
_entity_poly.pdbx_strand_id
1 'polypeptide(L)'
;MSQLTFKNIETTKIVTLDVNLKMLKSSGQEIFIQDAAVLVILHHLFTLKTKFILYSDIACIVKEQKSTFHMEGCPDNIIANKYVFKSRSILKNLMLDDFIVLVRGIGYKISSKWHPVLEGKRDEQNKNSFLKEITKIIADCIVYSESVEITKHNSGLSFIKPDQETALDNFRRMNDCYHTFLSRYSAPGNSYELFELREKITKVLIYTIYWRVGDSLSDTKFRSDYKNELQILLRQVKQALTLLD
;
A
#
# COMPACT_ATOMS: atom_id res chain seq x y z
N MET A 1 -0.90 0.17 18.21
CA MET A 1 -1.65 1.21 17.45
C MET A 1 -2.92 1.45 18.23
N SER A 2 -3.10 2.61 18.86
CA SER A 2 -4.29 2.90 19.66
C SER A 2 -5.43 3.51 18.84
N GLN A 3 -5.10 4.14 17.70
CA GLN A 3 -6.05 4.83 16.84
C GLN A 3 -5.98 4.27 15.41
N LEU A 4 -7.14 4.00 14.82
CA LEU A 4 -7.29 3.51 13.46
C LEU A 4 -8.21 4.46 12.71
N THR A 5 -7.74 5.03 11.61
CA THR A 5 -8.44 6.10 10.89
C THR A 5 -8.77 5.65 9.48
N PHE A 6 -9.96 6.00 9.01
CA PHE A 6 -10.41 5.80 7.63
C PHE A 6 -10.91 7.12 7.04
N LYS A 7 -10.71 7.32 5.75
CA LYS A 7 -11.21 8.47 4.97
C LYS A 7 -12.15 8.00 3.87
N ASN A 8 -13.26 8.70 3.69
CA ASN A 8 -14.19 8.48 2.60
C ASN A 8 -13.67 9.20 1.34
N ILE A 9 -13.59 8.49 0.21
CA ILE A 9 -13.09 9.06 -1.05
C ILE A 9 -14.07 10.11 -1.61
N GLU A 10 -15.37 9.88 -1.49
CA GLU A 10 -16.40 10.72 -2.12
C GLU A 10 -16.69 11.99 -1.33
N THR A 11 -16.56 11.94 0.00
CA THR A 11 -17.07 13.01 0.89
C THR A 11 -16.02 13.63 1.79
N THR A 12 -14.73 13.26 1.65
CA THR A 12 -13.61 13.69 2.50
C THR A 12 -13.76 13.43 4.00
N LYS A 13 -14.89 12.85 4.44
CA LYS A 13 -15.17 12.51 5.84
C LYS A 13 -14.12 11.55 6.38
N ILE A 14 -13.77 11.73 7.64
CA ILE A 14 -12.79 10.90 8.34
C ILE A 14 -13.48 10.27 9.54
N VAL A 15 -13.26 8.98 9.75
CA VAL A 15 -13.66 8.26 10.95
C VAL A 15 -12.43 7.68 11.62
N THR A 16 -12.30 7.89 12.93
CA THR A 16 -11.21 7.36 13.75
C THR A 16 -11.78 6.53 14.88
N LEU A 17 -11.33 5.28 14.98
CA LEU A 17 -11.57 4.41 16.12
C LEU A 17 -10.39 4.52 17.08
N ASP A 18 -10.64 5.03 18.29
CA ASP A 18 -9.70 4.97 19.41
C ASP A 18 -10.04 3.77 20.30
N VAL A 19 -9.21 2.74 20.25
CA VAL A 19 -9.44 1.47 20.95
C VAL A 19 -9.22 1.62 22.46
N ASN A 20 -8.29 2.48 22.88
CA ASN A 20 -7.97 2.70 24.29
C ASN A 20 -9.09 3.47 24.99
N LEU A 21 -9.59 4.51 24.30
CA LEU A 21 -10.70 5.33 24.79
C LEU A 21 -12.07 4.72 24.49
N LYS A 22 -12.12 3.60 23.75
CA LYS A 22 -13.35 2.93 23.30
C LYS A 22 -14.29 3.89 22.57
N MET A 23 -13.75 4.73 21.70
CA MET A 23 -14.47 5.84 21.08
C MET A 23 -14.36 5.83 19.56
N LEU A 24 -15.44 6.21 18.90
CA LEU A 24 -15.46 6.57 17.48
C LEU A 24 -15.56 8.08 17.34
N LYS A 25 -14.73 8.66 16.48
CA LYS A 25 -14.70 10.09 16.18
C LYS A 25 -14.93 10.32 14.70
N SER A 26 -15.79 11.26 14.34
CA SER A 26 -16.01 11.68 12.95
C SER A 26 -16.56 13.10 12.91
N SER A 27 -16.04 13.95 12.04
CA SER A 27 -16.56 15.31 11.79
C SER A 27 -16.87 16.14 13.06
N GLY A 28 -16.00 16.07 14.07
CA GLY A 28 -16.17 16.78 15.35
C GLY A 28 -17.16 16.15 16.34
N GLN A 29 -17.78 15.03 15.99
CA GLN A 29 -18.59 14.22 16.90
C GLN A 29 -17.79 13.05 17.46
N GLU A 30 -18.05 12.72 18.71
CA GLU A 30 -17.42 11.61 19.42
C GLU A 30 -18.49 10.75 20.07
N ILE A 31 -18.42 9.42 19.88
CA ILE A 31 -19.34 8.46 20.48
C ILE A 31 -18.54 7.40 21.23
N PHE A 32 -18.89 7.21 22.50
CA PHE A 32 -18.34 6.15 23.33
C PHE A 32 -19.05 4.82 23.06
N ILE A 33 -18.28 3.75 22.88
CA ILE A 33 -18.77 2.39 22.61
C ILE A 33 -18.81 1.62 23.92
N GLN A 34 -20.01 1.45 24.47
CA GLN A 34 -20.22 0.72 25.73
C GLN A 34 -20.19 -0.80 25.56
N ASP A 35 -20.67 -1.31 24.41
CA ASP A 35 -20.78 -2.75 24.18
C ASP A 35 -19.42 -3.32 23.71
N ALA A 36 -18.75 -4.10 24.58
CA ALA A 36 -17.44 -4.67 24.31
C ALA A 36 -17.39 -5.52 23.02
N ALA A 37 -18.43 -6.30 22.75
CA ALA A 37 -18.51 -7.09 21.51
C ALA A 37 -18.54 -6.18 20.26
N VAL A 38 -19.26 -5.06 20.34
CA VAL A 38 -19.33 -4.07 19.25
C VAL A 38 -17.98 -3.39 19.05
N LEU A 39 -17.27 -3.04 20.13
CA LEU A 39 -15.92 -2.49 20.04
C LEU A 39 -14.96 -3.46 19.35
N VAL A 40 -14.98 -4.74 19.73
CA VAL A 40 -14.11 -5.76 19.12
C VAL A 40 -14.45 -5.97 17.65
N ILE A 41 -15.74 -6.02 17.29
CA ILE A 41 -16.16 -6.11 15.88
C ILE A 41 -15.67 -4.92 15.06
N LEU A 42 -15.84 -3.69 15.57
CA LEU A 42 -15.35 -2.49 14.92
C LEU A 42 -13.83 -2.48 14.81
N HIS A 43 -13.12 -2.86 15.87
CA HIS A 43 -11.67 -2.99 15.84
C HIS A 43 -11.23 -4.01 14.79
N HIS A 44 -11.91 -5.16 14.71
CA HIS A 44 -11.63 -6.16 13.70
C HIS A 44 -11.83 -5.57 12.30
N LEU A 45 -12.98 -4.92 12.05
CA LEU A 45 -13.26 -4.27 10.77
C LEU A 45 -12.17 -3.26 10.39
N PHE A 46 -11.72 -2.42 11.33
CA PHE A 46 -10.68 -1.41 11.09
C PHE A 46 -9.26 -1.98 10.97
N THR A 47 -9.03 -3.24 11.37
CA THR A 47 -7.71 -3.92 11.29
C THR A 47 -7.67 -5.07 10.29
N LEU A 48 -8.79 -5.37 9.62
CA LEU A 48 -8.91 -6.48 8.67
C LEU A 48 -7.82 -6.42 7.60
N LYS A 49 -6.97 -7.45 7.57
CA LYS A 49 -6.11 -7.76 6.42
C LYS A 49 -6.85 -8.55 5.33
N THR A 50 -7.98 -9.17 5.67
CA THR A 50 -8.81 -9.98 4.77
C THR A 50 -9.96 -9.15 4.18
N LYS A 51 -10.48 -9.55 3.01
CA LYS A 51 -11.50 -8.78 2.26
C LYS A 51 -12.86 -8.66 2.98
N PHE A 52 -13.14 -9.50 3.96
CA PHE A 52 -14.39 -9.55 4.73
C PHE A 52 -14.17 -10.31 6.05
N ILE A 53 -15.10 -10.14 6.99
CA ILE A 53 -15.25 -10.91 8.22
C ILE A 53 -16.43 -11.88 8.08
N LEU A 54 -16.27 -13.15 8.45
CA LEU A 54 -17.31 -14.17 8.34
C LEU A 54 -18.36 -14.04 9.44
N TYR A 55 -19.57 -14.57 9.21
CA TYR A 55 -20.58 -14.67 10.27
C TYR A 55 -20.09 -15.47 11.48
N SER A 56 -19.37 -16.58 11.24
CA SER A 56 -18.78 -17.42 12.29
C SER A 56 -17.82 -16.63 13.17
N ASP A 57 -16.97 -15.79 12.56
CA ASP A 57 -15.97 -15.00 13.28
C ASP A 57 -16.64 -13.95 14.17
N ILE A 58 -17.67 -13.26 13.64
CA ILE A 58 -18.45 -12.29 14.42
C ILE A 58 -19.17 -12.99 15.57
N ALA A 59 -19.78 -14.15 15.31
CA ALA A 59 -20.47 -14.91 16.35
C ALA A 59 -19.50 -15.39 17.43
N CYS A 60 -18.30 -15.83 17.06
CA CYS A 60 -17.22 -16.20 17.99
C CYS A 60 -16.83 -15.01 18.88
N ILE A 61 -16.54 -13.85 18.27
CA ILE A 61 -16.24 -12.60 19.00
C ILE A 61 -17.37 -12.29 20.00
N VAL A 62 -18.62 -12.37 19.57
CA VAL A 62 -19.75 -12.07 20.47
C VAL A 62 -19.84 -13.06 21.63
N LYS A 63 -19.68 -14.37 21.36
CA LYS A 63 -19.72 -15.43 22.38
C LYS A 63 -18.55 -15.35 23.36
N GLU A 64 -17.39 -14.85 22.94
CA GLU A 64 -16.25 -14.59 23.82
C GLU A 64 -16.48 -13.36 24.72
N GLN A 65 -17.12 -12.31 24.17
CA GLN A 65 -17.31 -11.03 24.86
C GLN A 65 -18.62 -10.96 25.69
N LYS A 66 -19.50 -11.97 25.59
CA LYS A 66 -20.79 -12.05 26.29
C LYS A 66 -20.94 -13.43 26.91
N SER A 67 -21.68 -13.51 28.01
CA SER A 67 -22.06 -14.81 28.59
C SER A 67 -22.76 -15.68 27.54
N THR A 68 -22.24 -16.90 27.32
CA THR A 68 -22.74 -17.88 26.34
C THR A 68 -24.16 -18.37 26.64
N PHE A 69 -24.63 -18.18 27.88
CA PHE A 69 -25.89 -18.70 28.42
C PHE A 69 -27.15 -18.26 27.66
N HIS A 70 -27.08 -17.20 26.85
CA HIS A 70 -28.21 -16.70 26.04
C HIS A 70 -28.04 -16.89 24.53
N MET A 71 -26.99 -17.60 24.09
CA MET A 71 -26.65 -17.75 22.67
C MET A 71 -26.42 -19.21 22.24
N GLU A 72 -26.63 -20.17 23.14
CA GLU A 72 -26.63 -21.59 22.80
C GLU A 72 -27.72 -21.91 21.77
N GLY A 73 -27.35 -22.66 20.73
CA GLY A 73 -28.26 -23.04 19.64
C GLY A 73 -28.63 -21.93 18.66
N CYS A 74 -28.19 -20.68 18.87
CA CYS A 74 -28.48 -19.59 17.94
C CYS A 74 -27.54 -19.64 16.72
N PRO A 75 -28.08 -19.65 15.48
CA PRO A 75 -27.27 -19.60 14.26
C PRO A 75 -26.33 -18.39 14.21
N ASP A 76 -25.09 -18.60 13.77
CA ASP A 76 -24.05 -17.56 13.76
C ASP A 76 -24.45 -16.34 12.92
N ASN A 77 -25.18 -16.53 11.83
CA ASN A 77 -25.68 -15.43 11.00
C ASN A 77 -26.66 -14.52 11.76
N ILE A 78 -27.50 -15.05 12.64
CA ILE A 78 -28.43 -14.26 13.45
C ILE A 78 -27.67 -13.41 14.46
N ILE A 79 -26.69 -14.02 15.15
CA ILE A 79 -25.82 -13.33 16.09
C ILE A 79 -25.07 -12.20 15.38
N ALA A 80 -24.43 -12.52 14.26
CA ALA A 80 -23.67 -11.55 13.48
C ALA A 80 -24.53 -10.38 12.98
N ASN A 81 -25.71 -10.67 12.43
CA ASN A 81 -26.64 -9.64 11.95
C ASN A 81 -27.04 -8.66 13.08
N LYS A 82 -27.34 -9.18 14.27
CA LYS A 82 -27.72 -8.37 15.43
C LYS A 82 -26.62 -7.41 15.85
N TYR A 83 -25.37 -7.89 15.93
CA TYR A 83 -24.26 -7.07 16.41
C TYR A 83 -23.70 -6.13 15.33
N VAL A 84 -23.80 -6.50 14.06
CA VAL A 84 -23.50 -5.57 12.96
C VAL A 84 -24.57 -4.49 12.84
N PHE A 85 -25.84 -4.80 13.10
CA PHE A 85 -26.89 -3.79 13.19
C PHE A 85 -26.60 -2.77 14.30
N LYS A 86 -26.21 -3.22 15.50
CA LYS A 86 -25.75 -2.33 16.58
C LYS A 86 -24.57 -1.46 16.15
N SER A 87 -23.56 -2.06 15.51
CA SER A 87 -22.38 -1.35 15.01
C SER A 87 -22.76 -0.27 13.99
N ARG A 88 -23.65 -0.58 13.04
CA ARG A 88 -24.19 0.37 12.07
C ARG A 88 -25.00 1.49 12.72
N SER A 89 -25.75 1.20 13.78
CA SER A 89 -26.49 2.24 14.51
C SER A 89 -25.55 3.27 15.13
N ILE A 90 -24.40 2.84 15.67
CA ILE A 90 -23.38 3.76 16.19
C ILE A 90 -22.76 4.60 15.06
N LEU A 91 -22.42 3.95 13.95
CA LEU A 91 -21.85 4.63 12.77
C LEU A 91 -22.85 5.62 12.14
N LYS A 92 -24.15 5.28 12.12
CA LYS A 92 -25.22 6.16 11.65
C LYS A 92 -25.33 7.45 12.47
N ASN A 93 -25.13 7.36 13.79
CA ASN A 93 -25.10 8.55 14.65
C ASN A 93 -23.95 9.50 14.27
N LEU A 94 -22.90 9.01 13.61
CA LEU A 94 -21.78 9.79 13.07
C LEU A 94 -21.96 10.14 11.58
N MET A 95 -23.14 9.91 11.01
CA MET A 95 -23.45 10.12 9.59
C MET A 95 -22.56 9.26 8.65
N LEU A 96 -22.33 8.00 9.03
CA LEU A 96 -21.51 7.00 8.33
C LEU A 96 -22.36 5.79 7.89
N ASP A 97 -23.47 6.03 7.19
CA ASP A 97 -24.47 5.00 6.86
C ASP A 97 -23.95 3.85 5.98
N ASP A 98 -22.92 4.11 5.17
CA ASP A 98 -22.41 3.19 4.16
C ASP A 98 -21.12 2.47 4.57
N PHE A 99 -20.63 2.66 5.81
CA PHE A 99 -19.32 2.17 6.22
C PHE A 99 -19.22 0.63 6.21
N ILE A 100 -20.23 -0.09 6.71
CA ILE A 100 -20.26 -1.57 6.76
C ILE A 100 -21.24 -2.10 5.71
N VAL A 101 -20.78 -2.99 4.83
CA VAL A 101 -21.56 -3.60 3.75
C VAL A 101 -21.72 -5.09 3.98
N LEU A 102 -22.91 -5.61 3.65
CA LEU A 102 -23.24 -7.03 3.70
C LEU A 102 -22.69 -7.76 2.47
N VAL A 103 -22.04 -8.91 2.69
CA VAL A 103 -21.71 -9.89 1.66
C VAL A 103 -22.62 -11.09 1.86
N ARG A 104 -23.67 -11.19 1.03
CA ARG A 104 -24.74 -12.21 1.19
C ARG A 104 -24.13 -13.62 1.27
N GLY A 105 -24.60 -14.39 2.26
CA GLY A 105 -24.14 -15.76 2.51
C GLY A 105 -22.77 -15.90 3.15
N ILE A 106 -21.99 -14.82 3.31
CA ILE A 106 -20.60 -14.88 3.79
C ILE A 106 -20.41 -14.12 5.10
N GLY A 107 -20.79 -12.84 5.12
CA GLY A 107 -20.51 -11.97 6.26
C GLY A 107 -20.51 -10.50 5.89
N TYR A 108 -19.54 -9.75 6.38
CA TYR A 108 -19.50 -8.28 6.26
C TYR A 108 -18.12 -7.77 5.87
N LYS A 109 -18.09 -6.57 5.29
CA LYS A 109 -16.83 -5.86 4.98
C LYS A 109 -17.00 -4.35 5.13
N ILE A 110 -15.89 -3.64 5.15
CA ILE A 110 -15.90 -2.18 4.97
C ILE A 110 -16.26 -1.87 3.50
N SER A 111 -17.05 -0.83 3.29
CA SER A 111 -17.38 -0.31 1.96
C SER A 111 -16.12 0.14 1.23
N SER A 112 -16.06 -0.10 -0.08
CA SER A 112 -14.96 0.35 -0.95
C SER A 112 -14.84 1.88 -1.03
N LYS A 113 -15.78 2.63 -0.47
CA LYS A 113 -15.71 4.10 -0.37
C LYS A 113 -14.80 4.58 0.76
N TRP A 114 -14.46 3.71 1.70
CA TRP A 114 -13.69 4.04 2.91
C TRP A 114 -12.32 3.37 2.88
N HIS A 115 -11.27 4.18 3.03
CA HIS A 115 -9.88 3.73 2.96
C HIS A 115 -9.12 4.04 4.25
N PRO A 116 -8.27 3.13 4.74
CA PRO A 116 -7.47 3.38 5.92
C PRO A 116 -6.48 4.53 5.66
N VAL A 117 -6.48 5.53 6.53
CA VAL A 117 -5.47 6.58 6.56
C VAL A 117 -4.25 5.98 7.27
N LEU A 118 -3.21 5.68 6.49
CA LEU A 118 -1.93 5.26 7.04
C LEU A 118 -1.32 6.45 7.81
N GLU A 119 -0.87 6.23 9.05
CA GLU A 119 -0.13 7.24 9.82
C GLU A 119 1.03 7.77 8.95
N GLY A 120 1.06 9.09 8.69
CA GLY A 120 2.03 9.73 7.78
C GLY A 120 3.50 9.37 8.05
N LYS A 121 3.86 9.06 9.30
CA LYS A 121 5.23 8.60 9.66
C LYS A 121 5.61 7.26 9.02
N ARG A 122 4.67 6.31 8.91
CA ARG A 122 4.95 5.02 8.25
C ARG A 122 4.95 5.17 6.75
N ASP A 123 4.11 6.05 6.21
CA ASP A 123 4.05 6.29 4.76
C ASP A 123 5.35 6.92 4.24
N GLU A 124 5.81 8.00 4.88
CA GLU A 124 7.13 8.59 4.63
C GLU A 124 8.25 7.55 4.76
N GLN A 125 8.20 6.69 5.78
CA GLN A 125 9.22 5.67 5.98
C GLN A 125 9.25 4.63 4.84
N ASN A 126 8.11 4.27 4.24
CA ASN A 126 8.09 3.35 3.09
C ASN A 126 8.54 4.05 1.81
N LYS A 127 8.09 5.28 1.55
CA LYS A 127 8.56 6.09 0.42
C LYS A 127 10.08 6.29 0.50
N ASN A 128 10.60 6.59 1.69
CA ASN A 128 12.03 6.71 1.95
C ASN A 128 12.78 5.40 1.78
N SER A 129 12.21 4.27 2.23
CA SER A 129 12.83 2.95 2.06
C SER A 129 12.89 2.53 0.59
N PHE A 130 11.80 2.74 -0.15
CA PHE A 130 11.73 2.51 -1.59
C PHE A 130 12.76 3.38 -2.32
N LEU A 131 12.78 4.68 -2.02
CA LEU A 131 13.72 5.61 -2.63
C LEU A 131 15.18 5.26 -2.32
N LYS A 132 15.47 4.82 -1.09
CA LYS A 132 16.80 4.38 -0.66
C LYS A 132 17.26 3.18 -1.48
N GLU A 133 16.39 2.20 -1.71
CA GLU A 133 16.74 1.02 -2.49
C GLU A 133 16.96 1.35 -3.97
N ILE A 134 16.07 2.15 -4.58
CA ILE A 134 16.25 2.62 -5.97
C ILE A 134 17.55 3.42 -6.12
N THR A 135 17.87 4.28 -5.16
CA THR A 135 19.12 5.05 -5.14
C THR A 135 20.33 4.11 -5.08
N LYS A 136 20.24 3.06 -4.25
CA LYS A 136 21.32 2.07 -4.11
C LYS A 136 21.53 1.29 -5.41
N ILE A 137 20.47 0.79 -6.03
CA ILE A 137 20.54 0.08 -7.31
C ILE A 137 21.19 0.96 -8.40
N ILE A 138 20.81 2.23 -8.47
CA ILE A 138 21.41 3.19 -9.41
C ILE A 138 22.89 3.41 -9.12
N ALA A 139 23.27 3.58 -7.85
CA ALA A 139 24.66 3.75 -7.46
C ALA A 139 25.50 2.51 -7.82
N ASP A 140 25.00 1.32 -7.52
CA ASP A 140 25.63 0.04 -7.85
C ASP A 140 25.85 -0.08 -9.37
N CYS A 141 24.86 0.33 -10.18
CA CYS A 141 24.98 0.32 -11.64
C CYS A 141 25.99 1.34 -12.19
N ILE A 142 26.07 2.53 -11.59
CA ILE A 142 27.09 3.53 -11.96
C ILE A 142 28.49 2.98 -11.66
N VAL A 143 28.70 2.42 -10.47
CA VAL A 143 29.98 1.81 -10.08
C VAL A 143 30.33 0.64 -11.00
N TYR A 144 29.36 -0.24 -11.31
CA TYR A 144 29.56 -1.33 -12.24
C TYR A 144 29.93 -0.83 -13.65
N SER A 145 29.29 0.25 -14.12
CA SER A 145 29.63 0.85 -15.42
C SER A 145 31.07 1.34 -15.50
N GLU A 146 31.68 1.65 -14.35
CA GLU A 146 33.07 2.09 -14.28
C GLU A 146 34.06 0.93 -14.35
N SER A 147 33.66 -0.27 -13.90
CA SER A 147 34.53 -1.46 -13.83
C SER A 147 34.47 -2.37 -15.06
N VAL A 148 33.56 -2.13 -16.00
CA VAL A 148 33.35 -3.00 -17.17
C VAL A 148 33.70 -2.33 -18.50
N GLU A 149 34.15 -3.15 -19.45
CA GLU A 149 34.43 -2.72 -20.82
C GLU A 149 33.13 -2.43 -21.59
N ILE A 150 33.16 -1.39 -22.42
CA ILE A 150 32.05 -1.02 -23.28
C ILE A 150 32.20 -1.77 -24.60
N THR A 151 31.19 -2.58 -24.93
CA THR A 151 31.15 -3.29 -26.20
C THR A 151 30.69 -2.33 -27.30
N LYS A 152 31.47 -2.22 -28.37
CA LYS A 152 31.14 -1.45 -29.57
C LYS A 152 30.76 -2.40 -30.69
N HIS A 153 29.53 -2.27 -31.19
CA HIS A 153 29.02 -3.06 -32.29
C HIS A 153 29.29 -2.35 -33.63
N ASN A 154 29.45 -3.13 -34.70
CA ASN A 154 29.72 -2.63 -36.06
C ASN A 154 28.59 -1.76 -36.64
N SER A 155 27.42 -1.75 -36.00
CA SER A 155 26.30 -0.85 -36.31
C SER A 155 26.50 0.58 -35.77
N GLY A 156 27.64 0.88 -35.13
CA GLY A 156 27.88 2.17 -34.47
C GLY A 156 27.25 2.29 -33.08
N LEU A 157 26.74 1.19 -32.52
CA LEU A 157 26.11 1.16 -31.20
C LEU A 157 27.12 0.76 -30.13
N SER A 158 27.08 1.44 -28.99
CA SER A 158 27.86 1.12 -27.80
C SER A 158 26.93 0.67 -26.67
N PHE A 159 27.30 -0.39 -25.96
CA PHE A 159 26.54 -0.93 -24.83
C PHE A 159 27.43 -1.59 -23.78
N ILE A 160 26.91 -1.74 -22.57
CA ILE A 160 27.52 -2.54 -21.51
C ILE A 160 26.81 -3.89 -21.47
N LYS A 161 27.56 -4.98 -21.53
CA LYS A 161 27.01 -6.32 -21.33
C LYS A 161 27.18 -6.71 -19.85
N PRO A 162 26.13 -6.65 -19.02
CA PRO A 162 26.24 -7.12 -17.65
C PRO A 162 26.49 -8.64 -17.64
N ASP A 163 27.20 -9.12 -16.61
CA ASP A 163 27.16 -10.53 -16.30
C ASP A 163 25.74 -10.93 -15.83
N GLN A 164 25.40 -12.20 -16.01
CA GLN A 164 24.07 -12.70 -15.75
C GLN A 164 23.68 -12.59 -14.27
N GLU A 165 24.64 -12.69 -13.35
CA GLU A 165 24.41 -12.64 -11.91
C GLU A 165 24.03 -11.23 -11.47
N THR A 166 24.78 -10.21 -11.91
CA THR A 166 24.49 -8.79 -11.66
C THR A 166 23.12 -8.37 -12.21
N ALA A 167 22.78 -8.81 -13.43
CA ALA A 167 21.48 -8.52 -14.02
C ALA A 167 20.33 -9.16 -13.23
N LEU A 168 20.50 -10.41 -12.77
CA LEU A 168 19.51 -11.13 -11.97
C LEU A 168 19.35 -10.52 -10.55
N ASP A 169 20.45 -10.10 -9.92
CA ASP A 169 20.42 -9.43 -8.61
C ASP A 169 19.65 -8.12 -8.69
N ASN A 170 19.98 -7.26 -9.67
CA ASN A 170 19.28 -5.99 -9.89
C ASN A 170 17.80 -6.20 -10.20
N PHE A 171 17.44 -7.21 -11.00
CA PHE A 171 16.04 -7.54 -11.28
C PHE A 171 15.31 -7.96 -10.00
N ARG A 172 15.88 -8.87 -9.20
CA ARG A 172 15.27 -9.32 -7.94
C ARG A 172 15.04 -8.17 -6.97
N ARG A 173 16.07 -7.36 -6.72
CA ARG A 173 16.01 -6.20 -5.82
C ARG A 173 14.95 -5.19 -6.26
N MET A 174 14.89 -4.88 -7.55
CA MET A 174 13.86 -3.99 -8.10
C MET A 174 12.46 -4.60 -7.99
N ASN A 175 12.30 -5.88 -8.34
CA ASN A 175 11.01 -6.56 -8.35
C ASN A 175 10.42 -6.65 -6.93
N ASP A 176 11.24 -7.02 -5.94
CA ASP A 176 10.83 -7.12 -4.54
C ASP A 176 10.45 -5.75 -3.97
N CYS A 177 11.27 -4.73 -4.24
CA CYS A 177 11.02 -3.35 -3.83
C CYS A 177 9.74 -2.80 -4.46
N TYR A 178 9.54 -3.03 -5.76
CA TYR A 178 8.39 -2.56 -6.52
C TYR A 178 7.09 -3.30 -6.15
N HIS A 179 7.12 -4.61 -5.93
CA HIS A 179 5.95 -5.34 -5.45
C HIS A 179 5.55 -4.93 -4.04
N THR A 180 6.53 -4.75 -3.15
CA THR A 180 6.28 -4.25 -1.79
C THR A 180 5.64 -2.86 -1.86
N PHE A 181 6.12 -1.99 -2.74
CA PHE A 181 5.55 -0.67 -2.99
C PHE A 181 4.12 -0.76 -3.53
N LEU A 182 3.90 -1.47 -4.63
CA LEU A 182 2.58 -1.59 -5.27
C LEU A 182 1.53 -2.18 -4.33
N SER A 183 1.88 -3.19 -3.54
CA SER A 183 0.94 -3.81 -2.59
C SER A 183 0.33 -2.81 -1.61
N ARG A 184 1.00 -1.67 -1.42
CA ARG A 184 0.63 -0.64 -0.46
C ARG A 184 -0.04 0.57 -1.10
N TYR A 185 0.37 0.96 -2.30
CA TYR A 185 -0.15 2.15 -2.96
C TYR A 185 -1.22 1.87 -4.01
N SER A 186 -1.49 0.61 -4.38
CA SER A 186 -2.46 0.22 -5.43
C SER A 186 -3.95 0.46 -5.08
N ALA A 187 -4.26 1.36 -4.14
CA ALA A 187 -5.63 1.73 -3.81
C ALA A 187 -6.27 2.59 -4.94
N PRO A 188 -7.60 2.53 -5.13
CA PRO A 188 -8.31 3.39 -6.07
C PRO A 188 -8.15 4.86 -5.66
N GLY A 189 -7.45 5.66 -6.46
CA GLY A 189 -7.17 7.08 -6.17
C GLY A 189 -5.80 7.55 -6.70
N ASN A 190 -4.79 6.67 -6.65
CA ASN A 190 -3.42 6.97 -7.08
C ASN A 190 -3.11 6.46 -8.51
N SER A 191 -4.14 6.20 -9.32
CA SER A 191 -3.98 5.42 -10.56
C SER A 191 -3.10 6.09 -11.60
N TYR A 192 -3.08 7.42 -11.66
CA TYR A 192 -2.30 8.17 -12.64
C TYR A 192 -0.84 8.31 -12.19
N GLU A 193 -0.64 8.69 -10.94
CA GLU A 193 0.67 8.88 -10.29
C GLU A 193 1.43 7.55 -10.20
N LEU A 194 0.73 6.44 -9.93
CA LEU A 194 1.30 5.09 -10.01
C LEU A 194 1.69 4.70 -11.43
N PHE A 195 0.93 5.13 -12.43
CA PHE A 195 1.26 4.86 -13.83
C PHE A 195 2.52 5.63 -14.26
N GLU A 196 2.62 6.91 -13.89
CA GLU A 196 3.83 7.70 -14.10
C GLU A 196 5.03 7.09 -13.37
N LEU A 197 4.88 6.74 -12.09
CA LEU A 197 5.95 6.10 -11.32
C LEU A 197 6.37 4.77 -11.95
N ARG A 198 5.42 3.94 -12.37
CA ARG A 198 5.70 2.68 -13.08
C ARG A 198 6.52 2.92 -14.34
N GLU A 199 6.19 3.94 -15.13
CA GLU A 199 6.95 4.27 -16.33
C GLU A 199 8.40 4.63 -15.99
N LYS A 200 8.61 5.44 -14.93
CA LYS A 200 9.96 5.82 -14.49
C LYS A 200 10.76 4.63 -13.96
N ILE A 201 10.13 3.77 -13.16
CA ILE A 201 10.75 2.55 -12.63
C ILE A 201 11.05 1.56 -13.75
N THR A 202 10.19 1.44 -14.75
CA THR A 202 10.45 0.62 -15.95
C THR A 202 11.65 1.14 -16.73
N LYS A 203 11.81 2.46 -16.84
CA LYS A 203 13.02 3.05 -17.43
C LYS A 203 14.25 2.73 -16.59
N VAL A 204 14.19 2.84 -15.26
CA VAL A 204 15.31 2.40 -14.40
C VAL A 204 15.63 0.92 -14.65
N LEU A 205 14.64 0.02 -14.69
CA LEU A 205 14.84 -1.40 -15.03
C LEU A 205 15.55 -1.59 -16.37
N ILE A 206 15.16 -0.84 -17.40
CA ILE A 206 15.80 -0.93 -18.71
C ILE A 206 17.27 -0.52 -18.62
N TYR A 207 17.59 0.52 -17.86
CA TYR A 207 18.97 0.97 -17.72
C TYR A 207 19.82 0.08 -16.81
N THR A 208 19.20 -0.66 -15.88
CA THR A 208 19.88 -1.54 -14.92
C THR A 208 19.96 -3.00 -15.38
N ILE A 209 19.07 -3.43 -16.29
CA ILE A 209 19.00 -4.81 -16.82
C ILE A 209 19.39 -4.88 -18.28
N TYR A 210 18.91 -3.93 -19.10
CA TYR A 210 19.08 -3.96 -20.55
C TYR A 210 20.11 -2.97 -21.08
N TRP A 211 20.70 -2.13 -20.19
CA TRP A 211 21.83 -1.21 -20.36
C TRP A 211 21.86 -0.41 -21.67
N ARG A 212 21.85 0.91 -21.53
CA ARG A 212 21.76 1.89 -22.62
C ARG A 212 22.50 1.48 -23.90
N VAL A 213 21.76 1.48 -25.00
CA VAL A 213 22.28 1.50 -26.36
C VAL A 213 22.51 2.97 -26.74
N GLY A 214 23.76 3.38 -26.92
CA GLY A 214 24.12 4.71 -27.39
C GLY A 214 24.75 4.66 -28.77
N ASP A 215 24.58 5.72 -29.56
CA ASP A 215 25.35 5.92 -30.79
C ASP A 215 26.85 6.03 -30.48
N SER A 216 27.71 6.00 -31.50
CA SER A 216 29.17 5.86 -31.39
C SER A 216 29.83 6.97 -30.54
N LEU A 217 29.86 6.76 -29.22
CA LEU A 217 30.42 7.65 -28.21
C LEU A 217 31.80 7.15 -27.77
N SER A 218 32.65 8.06 -27.32
CA SER A 218 33.82 7.66 -26.52
C SER A 218 33.34 7.03 -25.21
N ASP A 219 34.14 6.11 -24.66
CA ASP A 219 33.83 5.40 -23.41
C ASP A 219 33.54 6.38 -22.26
N THR A 220 34.30 7.47 -22.20
CA THR A 220 34.13 8.57 -21.25
C THR A 220 32.78 9.27 -21.40
N LYS A 221 32.34 9.53 -22.64
CA LYS A 221 31.08 10.19 -22.93
C LYS A 221 29.90 9.26 -22.68
N PHE A 222 30.02 7.98 -23.06
CA PHE A 222 29.02 6.95 -22.74
C PHE A 222 28.76 6.85 -21.23
N ARG A 223 29.82 6.73 -20.41
CA ARG A 223 29.70 6.64 -18.94
C ARG A 223 29.10 7.91 -18.32
N SER A 224 29.52 9.08 -18.80
CA SER A 224 28.94 10.36 -18.39
C SER A 224 27.45 10.43 -18.69
N ASP A 225 27.05 10.10 -19.92
CA ASP A 225 25.66 10.20 -20.33
C ASP A 225 24.79 9.15 -19.60
N TYR A 226 25.30 7.93 -19.40
CA TYR A 226 24.64 6.88 -18.61
C TYR A 226 24.39 7.33 -17.17
N LYS A 227 25.41 7.87 -16.50
CA LYS A 227 25.31 8.42 -15.15
C LYS A 227 24.29 9.55 -15.08
N ASN A 228 24.32 10.48 -16.03
CA ASN A 228 23.41 11.63 -16.06
C ASN A 228 21.96 11.19 -16.22
N GLU A 229 21.67 10.24 -17.12
CA GLU A 229 20.32 9.73 -17.34
C GLU A 229 19.76 8.99 -16.11
N LEU A 230 20.57 8.15 -15.47
CA LEU A 230 20.16 7.50 -14.22
C LEU A 230 19.86 8.50 -13.10
N GLN A 231 20.64 9.58 -12.99
CA GLN A 231 20.38 10.65 -12.01
C GLN A 231 19.11 11.44 -12.34
N ILE A 232 18.84 11.69 -13.63
CA ILE A 232 17.58 12.30 -14.09
C ILE A 232 16.39 11.39 -13.75
N LEU A 233 16.48 10.10 -14.01
CA LEU A 233 15.45 9.13 -13.66
C LEU A 233 15.21 9.08 -12.15
N LEU A 234 16.27 9.08 -11.34
CA LEU A 234 16.14 9.15 -9.88
C LEU A 234 15.40 10.41 -9.43
N ARG A 235 15.70 11.57 -10.02
CA ARG A 235 14.99 12.82 -9.73
C ARG A 235 13.51 12.73 -10.10
N GLN A 236 13.19 12.13 -11.26
CA GLN A 236 11.81 11.91 -11.69
C GLN A 236 11.07 10.95 -10.76
N VAL A 237 11.72 9.87 -10.29
CA VAL A 237 11.16 8.96 -9.29
C VAL A 237 10.88 9.70 -7.98
N LYS A 238 11.81 10.54 -7.49
CA LYS A 238 11.59 11.37 -6.29
C LYS A 238 10.37 12.28 -6.45
N GLN A 239 10.23 12.94 -7.60
CA GLN A 239 9.09 13.82 -7.88
C GLN A 239 7.77 13.04 -7.95
N ALA A 240 7.74 11.89 -8.62
CA ALA A 240 6.55 11.05 -8.68
C ALA A 240 6.14 10.54 -7.28
N LEU A 241 7.10 10.20 -6.43
CA LEU A 241 6.84 9.78 -5.05
C LEU A 241 6.24 10.89 -4.17
N THR A 242 6.62 12.15 -4.41
CA THR A 242 6.03 13.30 -3.66
C THR A 242 4.58 13.59 -4.04
N LEU A 243 4.10 13.07 -5.17
CA LEU A 243 2.74 13.25 -5.65
C LEU A 243 1.79 12.12 -5.23
N LEU A 244 2.31 11.05 -4.61
CA LEU A 244 1.50 9.94 -4.11
C LEU A 244 0.96 10.26 -2.71
N ASP A 245 -0.33 10.05 -2.49
CA ASP A 245 -1.00 10.15 -1.17
C ASP A 245 -1.19 8.77 -0.51
#